data_AF-A0A348P542-F1
#
_entry.id   AF-A0A348P542-F1
#
_cell.length_a   1.000
_cell.length_b   1.000
_cell.length_c   1.000
_cell.angle_alpha   90.00
_cell.angle_beta   90.00
_cell.angle_gamma   90.00
#
_symmetry.space_group_name_H-M   'P 1'
#
loop_
_entity.id
_entity.type
_entity.pdbx_description
1 polymer ?
#
loop_
_entity_poly.entity_id
_entity_poly.type
_entity_poly.pdbx_seq_one_letter_code
_entity_poly.pdbx_strand_id
1 'polypeptide(L)'
;AVVIGPTVAIIGLSLAGNAVGDSLAGAFDAEAGAYVMNTHVWVSLICALVTLFTVMICSVFGKKMAKLIPFIIGIVAGYLVATCFTLIGMKTGNEALQIINFSLFENMQWIPDFTFLKAAKGLSAVDGKYIATIAVAYIPVAFVVFAEHIADHKNLSSIIGAELLEDPGLHRTLLGDGVGSMVGAVFGGCPNTTYGESVGCVAITGNASVITILATAIMAIVVSFFGPFVTFLATIPSCVMGGVCITLYGFIAVSGLKMIQPVDLGNNRNLFVVSVILIAGIGGMTLKIGQVTLTEIACALILGIIVNLVLGRNDKKAEAKAEEKAE
;
A
#
# COMPACT_ATOMS: atom_id res chain seq x y z
N ALA A 1 17.17 -10.08 -4.29
CA ALA A 1 16.03 -10.32 -5.22
C ALA A 1 15.12 -11.46 -4.71
N VAL A 2 15.66 -12.67 -4.52
CA VAL A 2 14.89 -13.88 -4.16
C VAL A 2 13.97 -13.74 -2.92
N VAL A 3 14.39 -13.01 -1.89
CA VAL A 3 13.55 -12.74 -0.69
C VAL A 3 12.75 -11.45 -0.84
N ILE A 4 13.40 -10.38 -1.34
CA ILE A 4 12.81 -9.04 -1.42
C ILE A 4 11.62 -8.99 -2.39
N GLY A 5 11.76 -9.54 -3.59
CA GLY A 5 10.72 -9.53 -4.63
C GLY A 5 9.39 -10.15 -4.18
N PRO A 6 9.35 -11.40 -3.69
CA PRO A 6 8.11 -11.99 -3.19
C PRO A 6 7.61 -11.29 -1.92
N THR A 7 8.50 -10.72 -1.09
CA THR A 7 8.08 -9.91 0.07
C THR A 7 7.31 -8.67 -0.37
N VAL A 8 7.81 -7.93 -1.38
CA VAL A 8 7.09 -6.78 -1.95
C VAL A 8 5.78 -7.23 -2.60
N ALA A 9 5.79 -8.37 -3.28
CA ALA A 9 4.59 -8.90 -3.94
C ALA A 9 3.47 -9.20 -2.92
N ILE A 10 3.80 -9.79 -1.76
CA ILE A 10 2.80 -10.08 -0.74
C ILE A 10 2.26 -8.83 -0.02
N ILE A 11 2.94 -7.67 -0.06
CA ILE A 11 2.38 -6.41 0.49
C ILE A 11 1.08 -6.06 -0.24
N GLY A 12 1.11 -6.12 -1.58
CA GLY A 12 -0.09 -5.86 -2.38
C GLY A 12 -1.12 -6.98 -2.21
N LEU A 13 -0.68 -8.24 -2.15
CA LEU A 13 -1.59 -9.38 -2.08
C LEU A 13 -2.27 -9.55 -0.71
N SER A 14 -1.62 -9.21 0.40
CA SER A 14 -2.23 -9.23 1.74
C SER A 14 -3.39 -8.24 1.86
N LEU A 15 -3.28 -7.11 1.15
CA LEU A 15 -4.30 -6.07 1.12
C LEU A 15 -5.43 -6.34 0.12
N ALA A 16 -5.35 -7.43 -0.66
CA ALA A 16 -6.36 -7.77 -1.66
C ALA A 16 -7.74 -8.02 -1.04
N GLY A 17 -7.78 -8.65 0.15
CA GLY A 17 -9.03 -8.87 0.89
C GLY A 17 -9.74 -7.55 1.23
N ASN A 18 -8.99 -6.53 1.66
CA ASN A 18 -9.52 -5.21 1.97
C ASN A 18 -10.05 -4.51 0.71
N ALA A 19 -9.31 -4.55 -0.40
CA ALA A 19 -9.75 -3.93 -1.65
C ALA A 19 -11.04 -4.55 -2.20
N VAL A 20 -11.17 -5.89 -2.13
CA VAL A 20 -12.40 -6.60 -2.53
C VAL A 20 -13.53 -6.31 -1.55
N GLY A 21 -13.24 -6.34 -0.25
CA GLY A 21 -14.19 -6.03 0.82
C GLY A 21 -14.80 -4.64 0.64
N ASP A 22 -13.96 -3.62 0.46
CA ASP A 22 -14.38 -2.24 0.23
C ASP A 22 -15.22 -2.10 -1.04
N SER A 23 -14.82 -2.77 -2.14
CA SER A 23 -15.55 -2.78 -3.41
C SER A 23 -16.98 -3.34 -3.26
N LEU A 24 -17.19 -4.21 -2.27
CA LEU A 24 -18.46 -4.86 -1.95
C LEU A 24 -19.06 -4.34 -0.62
N ALA A 25 -18.69 -3.13 -0.20
CA ALA A 25 -19.18 -2.46 1.00
C ALA A 25 -19.10 -3.29 2.30
N GLY A 26 -18.09 -4.16 2.41
CA GLY A 26 -17.85 -5.00 3.59
C GLY A 26 -18.89 -6.10 3.80
N ALA A 27 -19.71 -6.44 2.80
CA ALA A 27 -20.82 -7.38 2.93
C ALA A 27 -20.42 -8.87 2.93
N PHE A 28 -19.24 -9.20 3.47
CA PHE A 28 -18.77 -10.57 3.58
C PHE A 28 -19.49 -11.29 4.72
N ASP A 29 -20.16 -12.40 4.40
CA ASP A 29 -20.78 -13.28 5.38
C ASP A 29 -19.87 -14.49 5.63
N ALA A 30 -19.40 -14.60 6.87
CA ALA A 30 -18.47 -15.66 7.28
C ALA A 30 -19.13 -17.05 7.37
N GLU A 31 -20.45 -17.13 7.59
CA GLU A 31 -21.18 -18.39 7.64
C GLU A 31 -21.42 -18.92 6.22
N ALA A 32 -21.78 -18.04 5.29
CA ALA A 32 -21.95 -18.38 3.88
C ALA A 32 -20.59 -18.53 3.14
N GLY A 33 -19.51 -17.99 3.69
CA GLY A 33 -18.20 -17.94 3.05
C GLY A 33 -18.18 -17.09 1.78
N ALA A 34 -19.11 -16.13 1.66
CA ALA A 34 -19.37 -15.38 0.43
C ALA A 34 -19.91 -13.98 0.73
N TYR A 35 -19.86 -13.10 -0.27
CA TYR A 35 -20.47 -11.78 -0.18
C TYR A 35 -21.98 -11.84 -0.43
N VAL A 36 -22.76 -11.26 0.48
CA VAL A 36 -24.23 -11.25 0.37
C VAL A 36 -24.67 -10.13 -0.56
N MET A 37 -25.15 -10.50 -1.73
CA MET A 37 -25.47 -9.56 -2.81
C MET A 37 -26.88 -8.97 -2.68
N ASN A 38 -27.01 -7.91 -1.88
CA ASN A 38 -28.22 -7.07 -1.84
C ASN A 38 -28.11 -5.87 -2.81
N THR A 39 -29.18 -5.07 -2.93
CA THR A 39 -29.21 -3.90 -3.82
C THR A 39 -28.07 -2.90 -3.55
N HIS A 40 -27.75 -2.65 -2.29
CA HIS A 40 -26.67 -1.73 -1.90
C HIS A 40 -25.30 -2.25 -2.35
N VAL A 41 -25.06 -3.55 -2.20
CA VAL A 41 -23.81 -4.21 -2.61
C VAL A 41 -23.67 -4.23 -4.13
N TRP A 42 -24.76 -4.45 -4.87
CA TRP A 42 -24.74 -4.34 -6.34
C TRP A 42 -24.38 -2.94 -6.82
N VAL A 43 -24.98 -1.90 -6.21
CA VAL A 43 -24.66 -0.51 -6.53
C VAL A 43 -23.21 -0.17 -6.18
N SER A 44 -22.73 -0.66 -5.04
CA SER A 44 -21.34 -0.50 -4.60
C SER A 44 -20.37 -1.14 -5.60
N LEU A 45 -20.65 -2.38 -6.03
CA LEU A 45 -19.85 -3.09 -7.03
C LEU A 45 -19.81 -2.34 -8.36
N ILE A 46 -20.93 -1.78 -8.82
CA ILE A 46 -20.96 -0.97 -10.05
C ILE A 46 -20.04 0.25 -9.91
N CYS A 47 -20.09 0.96 -8.78
CA CYS A 47 -19.22 2.11 -8.54
C CYS A 47 -17.74 1.71 -8.51
N ALA A 48 -17.41 0.58 -7.85
CA ALA A 48 -16.06 0.03 -7.83
C ALA A 48 -15.56 -0.34 -9.23
N LEU A 49 -16.38 -1.03 -10.03
CA LEU A 49 -16.03 -1.42 -11.40
C LEU A 49 -15.85 -0.21 -12.32
N VAL A 50 -16.75 0.78 -12.25
CA VAL A 50 -16.60 2.03 -13.02
C VAL A 50 -15.28 2.71 -12.67
N THR A 51 -14.97 2.80 -11.37
CA THR A 51 -13.70 3.37 -10.90
C THR A 51 -12.52 2.60 -11.49
N LEU A 52 -12.47 1.28 -11.29
CA LEU A 52 -11.41 0.39 -11.74
C LEU A 52 -11.20 0.48 -13.26
N PHE A 53 -12.25 0.31 -14.05
CA PHE A 53 -12.15 0.36 -15.50
C PHE A 53 -11.75 1.75 -15.99
N THR A 54 -12.22 2.82 -15.34
CA THR A 54 -11.79 4.18 -15.68
C THR A 54 -10.31 4.37 -15.44
N VAL A 55 -9.77 3.91 -14.30
CA VAL A 55 -8.33 3.94 -14.02
C VAL A 55 -7.55 3.17 -15.09
N MET A 56 -7.97 1.96 -15.43
CA MET A 56 -7.30 1.12 -16.44
C MET A 56 -7.33 1.77 -17.83
N ILE A 57 -8.49 2.25 -18.27
CA ILE A 57 -8.65 2.90 -19.58
C ILE A 57 -7.80 4.17 -19.64
N CYS A 58 -7.80 5.00 -18.59
CA CYS A 58 -6.97 6.21 -18.54
C CYS A 58 -5.48 5.88 -18.55
N SER A 59 -5.07 4.84 -17.83
CA SER A 59 -3.66 4.44 -17.73
C SER A 59 -3.12 3.85 -19.05
N VAL A 60 -3.94 3.11 -19.78
CA VAL A 60 -3.52 2.42 -21.02
C VAL A 60 -3.75 3.29 -22.25
N PHE A 61 -4.98 3.77 -22.44
CA PHE A 61 -5.42 4.46 -23.66
C PHE A 61 -5.48 5.98 -23.51
N GLY A 62 -5.32 6.51 -22.29
CA GLY A 62 -5.35 7.94 -22.05
C GLY A 62 -4.22 8.71 -22.76
N LYS A 63 -4.46 10.00 -23.00
CA LYS A 63 -3.41 10.93 -23.41
C LYS A 63 -2.42 11.16 -22.25
N LYS A 64 -1.31 11.86 -22.51
CA LYS A 64 -0.26 12.15 -21.51
C LYS A 64 -0.82 12.60 -20.16
N MET A 65 -1.76 13.54 -20.12
CA MET A 65 -2.38 14.00 -18.87
C MET A 65 -3.22 12.93 -18.16
N ALA A 66 -4.02 12.16 -18.90
CA ALA A 66 -4.86 11.10 -18.32
C ALA A 66 -4.01 9.94 -17.74
N LYS A 67 -2.84 9.69 -18.32
CA LYS A 67 -1.86 8.72 -17.79
C LYS A 67 -1.11 9.20 -16.54
N LEU A 68 -1.06 10.52 -16.30
CA LEU A 68 -0.42 11.08 -15.11
C LEU A 68 -1.34 11.07 -13.88
N ILE A 69 -2.65 11.23 -14.07
CA ILE A 69 -3.63 11.27 -12.99
C ILE A 69 -4.78 10.26 -13.13
N PRO A 70 -4.53 8.99 -13.55
CA PRO A 70 -5.59 8.05 -13.85
C PRO A 70 -6.44 7.71 -12.63
N PHE A 71 -5.82 7.65 -11.44
CA PHE A 71 -6.51 7.39 -10.18
C PHE A 71 -7.48 8.50 -9.80
N ILE A 72 -7.10 9.77 -9.98
CA ILE A 72 -8.01 10.91 -9.72
C ILE A 72 -9.21 10.85 -10.66
N ILE A 73 -8.99 10.59 -11.96
CA ILE A 73 -10.07 10.47 -12.94
C ILE A 73 -10.99 9.28 -12.59
N GLY A 74 -10.42 8.16 -12.17
CA GLY A 74 -11.17 6.99 -11.70
C GLY A 74 -12.05 7.29 -10.49
N ILE A 75 -11.48 7.91 -9.45
CA ILE A 75 -12.22 8.30 -8.24
C ILE A 75 -13.38 9.23 -8.60
N VAL A 76 -13.12 10.25 -9.43
CA VAL A 76 -14.17 11.18 -9.86
C VAL A 76 -15.27 10.45 -10.63
N ALA A 77 -14.94 9.55 -11.55
CA ALA A 77 -15.93 8.78 -12.31
C ALA A 77 -16.78 7.88 -11.39
N GLY A 78 -16.15 7.16 -10.46
CA GLY A 78 -16.85 6.35 -9.46
C GLY A 78 -17.75 7.17 -8.55
N TYR A 79 -17.24 8.30 -8.05
CA TYR A 79 -17.98 9.21 -7.19
C TYR A 79 -19.19 9.84 -7.91
N LEU A 80 -19.06 10.17 -9.21
CA LEU A 80 -20.18 10.67 -10.01
C LEU A 80 -21.28 9.63 -10.15
N VAL A 81 -20.93 8.37 -10.44
CA VAL A 81 -21.91 7.28 -10.49
C VAL A 81 -22.57 7.07 -9.12
N ALA A 82 -21.78 7.09 -8.05
CA ALA A 82 -22.28 6.98 -6.68
C ALA A 82 -23.23 8.13 -6.30
N THR A 83 -22.95 9.35 -6.77
CA THR A 83 -23.80 10.52 -6.62
C THR A 83 -25.12 10.32 -7.34
N CYS A 84 -25.11 9.85 -8.59
CA CYS A 84 -26.33 9.55 -9.35
C CYS A 84 -27.24 8.56 -8.62
N PHE A 85 -26.69 7.45 -8.11
CA PHE A 85 -27.46 6.48 -7.33
C PHE A 85 -28.01 7.09 -6.04
N THR A 86 -27.18 7.84 -5.30
CA THR A 86 -27.61 8.48 -4.05
C THR A 86 -28.74 9.47 -4.27
N LEU A 87 -28.67 10.30 -5.32
CA LEU A 87 -29.74 11.26 -5.66
C LEU A 87 -31.05 10.56 -6.07
N ILE A 88 -30.96 9.43 -6.79
CA ILE A 88 -32.13 8.59 -7.10
C ILE A 88 -32.71 7.99 -5.81
N GLY A 89 -31.86 7.48 -4.92
CA GLY A 89 -32.25 6.95 -3.61
C GLY A 89 -32.99 7.98 -2.75
N MET A 90 -32.48 9.20 -2.67
CA MET A 90 -33.13 10.30 -1.95
C MET A 90 -34.50 10.67 -2.54
N LYS A 91 -34.63 10.73 -3.88
CA LYS A 91 -35.90 11.04 -4.54
C LYS A 91 -36.94 9.93 -4.44
N THR A 92 -36.50 8.68 -4.37
CA THR A 92 -37.38 7.49 -4.34
C THR A 92 -37.64 6.98 -2.92
N GLY A 93 -36.96 7.53 -1.91
CA GLY A 93 -37.01 7.05 -0.54
C GLY A 93 -36.31 5.69 -0.34
N ASN A 94 -35.46 5.27 -1.28
CA ASN A 94 -34.75 4.00 -1.22
C ASN A 94 -33.35 4.18 -0.62
N GLU A 95 -33.22 3.83 0.66
CA GLU A 95 -31.95 3.90 1.41
C GLU A 95 -30.86 3.00 0.81
N ALA A 96 -31.21 1.88 0.17
CA ALA A 96 -30.23 0.98 -0.41
C ALA A 96 -29.42 1.58 -1.58
N LEU A 97 -29.91 2.68 -2.19
CA LEU A 97 -29.21 3.41 -3.24
C LEU A 97 -28.36 4.57 -2.68
N GLN A 98 -28.52 4.92 -1.41
CA GLN A 98 -27.82 6.04 -0.76
C GLN A 98 -26.45 5.60 -0.26
N ILE A 99 -25.46 5.62 -1.15
CA ILE A 99 -24.10 5.18 -0.84
C ILE A 99 -23.16 6.33 -0.43
N ILE A 100 -23.54 7.58 -0.70
CA ILE A 100 -22.80 8.76 -0.25
C ILE A 100 -23.56 9.45 0.89
N ASN A 101 -22.84 9.76 1.97
CA ASN A 101 -23.38 10.55 3.08
C ASN A 101 -23.04 12.04 2.92
N PHE A 102 -23.95 12.80 2.31
CA PHE A 102 -23.77 14.26 2.14
C PHE A 102 -23.95 15.08 3.42
N SER A 103 -24.50 14.51 4.51
CA SER A 103 -24.67 15.23 5.79
C SER A 103 -23.34 15.64 6.43
N LEU A 104 -22.23 15.05 5.98
CA LEU A 104 -20.88 15.43 6.39
C LEU A 104 -20.54 16.89 6.03
N PHE A 105 -21.17 17.47 4.99
CA PHE A 105 -20.99 18.88 4.64
C PHE A 105 -21.71 19.83 5.60
N GLU A 106 -22.80 19.40 6.25
CA GLU A 106 -23.56 20.23 7.19
C GLU A 106 -22.76 20.48 8.49
N ASN A 107 -21.95 19.50 8.90
CA ASN A 107 -21.15 19.55 10.11
C ASN A 107 -19.65 19.82 9.83
N MET A 108 -19.34 20.36 8.65
CA MET A 108 -17.96 20.60 8.22
C MET A 108 -17.23 21.57 9.15
N GLN A 109 -16.08 21.14 9.65
CA GLN A 109 -15.15 21.98 10.39
C GLN A 109 -14.18 22.66 9.43
N TRP A 110 -14.02 23.97 9.56
CA TRP A 110 -13.04 24.74 8.76
C TRP A 110 -11.61 24.56 9.26
N ILE A 111 -11.45 24.31 10.56
CA ILE A 111 -10.17 24.03 11.19
C ILE A 111 -10.10 22.51 11.40
N PRO A 112 -9.04 21.83 10.90
CA PRO A 112 -8.90 20.40 11.11
C PRO A 112 -8.66 20.07 12.58
N ASP A 113 -9.26 18.98 13.04
CA ASP A 113 -8.97 18.42 14.35
C ASP A 113 -7.57 17.79 14.35
N PHE A 114 -6.73 18.24 15.27
CA PHE A 114 -5.35 17.75 15.36
C PHE A 114 -5.26 16.49 16.24
N THR A 115 -5.05 15.35 15.61
CA THR A 115 -4.88 14.04 16.27
C THR A 115 -3.81 14.07 17.36
N PHE A 116 -2.71 14.82 17.17
CA PHE A 116 -1.63 14.92 18.16
C PHE A 116 -2.08 15.52 19.50
N LEU A 117 -3.06 16.43 19.51
CA LEU A 117 -3.59 17.00 20.77
C LEU A 117 -4.37 15.95 21.57
N LYS A 118 -5.03 15.01 20.87
CA LYS A 118 -5.70 13.86 21.48
C LYS A 118 -4.69 12.80 21.92
N ALA A 119 -3.68 12.51 21.09
CA ALA A 119 -2.61 11.58 21.40
C ALA A 119 -1.78 12.01 22.63
N ALA A 120 -1.54 13.32 22.80
CA ALA A 120 -0.84 13.88 23.96
C ALA A 120 -1.51 13.51 25.30
N LYS A 121 -2.83 13.35 25.33
CA LYS A 121 -3.57 12.93 26.53
C LYS A 121 -3.36 11.46 26.89
N GLY A 122 -2.93 10.64 25.91
CA GLY A 122 -2.64 9.21 26.09
C GLY A 122 -1.19 8.92 26.49
N LEU A 123 -0.31 9.92 26.55
CA LEU A 123 1.11 9.72 26.88
C LEU A 123 1.32 9.10 28.27
N SER A 124 0.40 9.34 29.21
CA SER A 124 0.45 8.75 30.56
C SER A 124 0.23 7.23 30.57
N ALA A 125 -0.29 6.64 29.49
CA ALA A 125 -0.50 5.20 29.35
C ALA A 125 0.68 4.49 28.64
N VAL A 126 1.70 5.24 28.20
CA VAL A 126 2.88 4.69 27.55
C VAL A 126 3.87 4.20 28.63
N ASP A 127 3.94 2.88 28.82
CA ASP A 127 4.98 2.25 29.63
C ASP A 127 6.00 1.47 28.75
N GLY A 128 7.07 0.96 29.35
CA GLY A 128 8.09 0.18 28.63
C GLY A 128 7.56 -1.12 28.01
N LYS A 129 6.52 -1.72 28.60
CA LYS A 129 5.85 -2.92 28.08
C LYS A 129 4.98 -2.59 26.86
N TYR A 130 4.27 -1.46 26.86
CA TYR A 130 3.51 -0.95 25.72
C TYR A 130 4.43 -0.66 24.53
N ILE A 131 5.57 0.01 24.78
CA ILE A 131 6.58 0.25 23.75
C ILE A 131 7.12 -1.09 23.21
N ALA A 132 7.43 -2.05 24.07
CA ALA A 132 7.90 -3.36 23.64
C ALA A 132 6.84 -4.10 22.80
N THR A 133 5.57 -4.07 23.19
CA THR A 133 4.48 -4.70 22.42
C THR A 133 4.35 -4.08 21.02
N ILE A 134 4.37 -2.74 20.93
CA ILE A 134 4.32 -2.04 19.64
C ILE A 134 5.58 -2.34 18.82
N ALA A 135 6.76 -2.31 19.44
CA ALA A 135 8.01 -2.59 18.75
C ALA A 135 8.00 -3.98 18.12
N VAL A 136 7.56 -5.02 18.83
CA VAL A 136 7.50 -6.37 18.24
C VAL A 136 6.43 -6.47 17.14
N ALA A 137 5.33 -5.72 17.23
CA ALA A 137 4.32 -5.70 16.17
C ALA A 137 4.76 -4.94 14.90
N TYR A 138 5.48 -3.82 15.05
CA TYR A 138 5.80 -2.90 13.95
C TYR A 138 7.22 -3.02 13.40
N ILE A 139 8.21 -3.51 14.16
CA ILE A 139 9.57 -3.75 13.64
C ILE A 139 9.55 -4.65 12.40
N PRO A 140 8.81 -5.77 12.37
CA PRO A 140 8.72 -6.58 11.17
C PRO A 140 8.12 -5.84 9.97
N VAL A 141 7.11 -4.99 10.20
CA VAL A 141 6.50 -4.13 9.18
C VAL A 141 7.52 -3.10 8.65
N ALA A 142 8.43 -2.59 9.48
CA ALA A 142 9.48 -1.70 9.02
C ALA A 142 10.44 -2.37 8.01
N PHE A 143 10.75 -3.66 8.17
CA PHE A 143 11.56 -4.38 7.17
C PHE A 143 10.85 -4.54 5.83
N VAL A 144 9.53 -4.61 5.85
CA VAL A 144 8.70 -4.65 4.65
C VAL A 144 8.77 -3.31 3.93
N VAL A 145 8.62 -2.21 4.67
CA VAL A 145 8.80 -0.84 4.14
C VAL A 145 10.21 -0.65 3.58
N PHE A 146 11.25 -1.20 4.21
CA PHE A 146 12.62 -1.16 3.65
C PHE A 146 12.72 -1.87 2.30
N ALA A 147 12.08 -3.04 2.15
CA ALA A 147 12.07 -3.77 0.90
C ALA A 147 11.37 -2.97 -0.21
N GLU A 148 10.24 -2.33 0.11
CA GLU A 148 9.50 -1.46 -0.79
C GLU A 148 10.30 -0.21 -1.18
N HIS A 149 10.89 0.49 -0.20
CA HIS A 149 11.73 1.66 -0.42
C HIS A 149 12.91 1.37 -1.34
N ILE A 150 13.59 0.23 -1.16
CA ILE A 150 14.68 -0.21 -2.03
C ILE A 150 14.16 -0.48 -3.45
N ALA A 151 13.00 -1.12 -3.59
CA ALA A 151 12.40 -1.41 -4.89
C ALA A 151 12.08 -0.12 -5.65
N ASP A 152 11.45 0.85 -4.99
CA ASP A 152 11.10 2.13 -5.58
C ASP A 152 12.32 2.96 -5.96
N HIS A 153 13.34 3.01 -5.10
CA HIS A 153 14.58 3.70 -5.43
C HIS A 153 15.32 3.04 -6.59
N LYS A 154 15.30 1.71 -6.70
CA LYS A 154 15.89 1.00 -7.83
C LYS A 154 15.12 1.27 -9.14
N ASN A 155 13.79 1.26 -9.07
CA ASN A 155 12.94 1.61 -10.21
C ASN A 155 13.21 3.05 -10.66
N LEU A 156 13.22 4.00 -9.72
CA LEU A 156 13.53 5.40 -9.99
C LEU A 156 14.94 5.56 -10.57
N SER A 157 15.94 4.87 -10.02
CA SER A 157 17.33 4.87 -10.52
C SER A 157 17.40 4.48 -11.99
N SER A 158 16.66 3.43 -12.38
CA SER A 158 16.59 3.00 -13.79
C SER A 158 15.90 4.01 -14.70
N ILE A 159 14.95 4.79 -14.18
CA ILE A 159 14.21 5.81 -14.94
C ILE A 159 15.05 7.06 -15.15
N ILE A 160 15.79 7.50 -14.11
CA ILE A 160 16.57 8.75 -14.16
C ILE A 160 18.02 8.54 -14.61
N GLY A 161 18.48 7.28 -14.70
CA GLY A 161 19.85 6.94 -15.12
C GLY A 161 20.92 7.24 -14.07
N ALA A 162 20.58 7.19 -12.78
CA ALA A 162 21.50 7.44 -11.67
C ALA A 162 21.29 6.42 -10.54
N GLU A 163 22.36 5.88 -9.96
CA GLU A 163 22.27 4.85 -8.91
C GLU A 163 22.05 5.47 -7.53
N LEU A 164 20.79 5.69 -7.16
CA LEU A 164 20.41 6.37 -5.92
C LEU A 164 20.80 5.61 -4.65
N LEU A 165 20.99 4.28 -4.76
CA LEU A 165 21.42 3.43 -3.66
C LEU A 165 22.91 3.61 -3.32
N GLU A 166 23.69 4.16 -4.25
CA GLU A 166 25.11 4.48 -4.09
C GLU A 166 25.33 5.97 -3.79
N ASP A 167 24.74 6.86 -4.61
CA ASP A 167 24.75 8.31 -4.42
C ASP A 167 23.33 8.88 -4.60
N PRO A 168 22.66 9.38 -3.54
CA PRO A 168 23.19 9.80 -2.23
C PRO A 168 23.43 8.66 -1.23
N GLY A 169 23.09 7.43 -1.58
CA GLY A 169 23.33 6.24 -0.77
C GLY A 169 22.10 5.78 0.01
N LEU A 170 21.92 4.47 0.11
CA LEU A 170 20.78 3.84 0.80
C LEU A 170 20.58 4.34 2.24
N HIS A 171 21.68 4.61 2.95
CA HIS A 171 21.64 5.12 4.32
C HIS A 171 20.95 6.50 4.42
N ARG A 172 21.14 7.39 3.43
CA ARG A 172 20.51 8.71 3.42
C ARG A 172 19.05 8.63 2.99
N THR A 173 18.75 7.80 2.00
CA THR A 173 17.38 7.67 1.51
C THR A 173 16.48 7.02 2.57
N LEU A 174 16.95 5.97 3.26
CA LEU A 174 16.23 5.36 4.39
C LEU A 174 16.14 6.29 5.59
N LEU A 175 17.18 7.09 5.88
CA LEU A 175 17.11 8.08 6.95
C LEU A 175 16.02 9.12 6.66
N GLY A 176 15.90 9.58 5.41
CA GLY A 176 14.84 10.50 4.99
C GLY A 176 13.44 9.92 5.22
N ASP A 177 13.24 8.66 4.84
CA ASP A 177 11.99 7.92 5.03
C ASP A 177 11.64 7.76 6.53
N GLY A 178 12.61 7.31 7.33
CA GLY A 178 12.44 7.16 8.77
C GLY A 178 12.17 8.49 9.49
N VAL A 179 12.85 9.58 9.11
CA VAL A 179 12.58 10.92 9.65
C VAL A 179 11.18 11.39 9.27
N GLY A 180 10.76 11.17 8.03
CA GLY A 180 9.40 11.45 7.58
C GLY A 180 8.36 10.73 8.42
N SER A 181 8.55 9.43 8.63
CA SER A 181 7.67 8.60 9.46
C SER A 181 7.65 9.05 10.93
N MET A 182 8.79 9.40 11.52
CA MET A 182 8.86 9.91 12.89
C MET A 182 8.10 11.23 13.05
N VAL A 183 8.30 12.18 12.13
CA VAL A 183 7.58 13.46 12.14
C VAL A 183 6.07 13.21 11.96
N GLY A 184 5.70 12.36 11.00
CA GLY A 184 4.30 11.96 10.78
C GLY A 184 3.66 11.40 12.05
N ALA A 185 4.33 10.46 12.73
CA ALA A 185 3.85 9.85 13.95
C ALA A 185 3.63 10.86 15.09
N VAL A 186 4.51 11.86 15.24
CA VAL A 186 4.33 12.94 16.23
C VAL A 186 3.04 13.71 15.98
N PHE A 187 2.67 13.95 14.72
CA PHE A 187 1.42 14.62 14.36
C PHE A 187 0.19 13.69 14.31
N GLY A 188 0.38 12.40 14.62
CA GLY A 188 -0.69 11.38 14.62
C GLY A 188 -0.96 10.75 13.24
N GLY A 189 -0.02 10.88 12.30
CA GLY A 189 -0.03 10.20 11.01
C GLY A 189 0.48 8.75 11.09
N CYS A 190 0.20 7.98 10.05
CA CYS A 190 0.71 6.62 9.88
C CYS A 190 2.17 6.63 9.38
N PRO A 191 2.92 5.52 9.53
CA PRO A 191 4.20 5.34 8.86
C PRO A 191 4.07 5.57 7.35
N ASN A 192 5.06 6.24 6.76
CA ASN A 192 5.09 6.53 5.33
C ASN A 192 6.20 5.73 4.63
N THR A 193 6.16 5.74 3.30
CA THR A 193 7.15 5.15 2.40
C THR A 193 7.14 5.91 1.08
N THR A 194 8.04 5.56 0.17
CA THR A 194 8.07 6.09 -1.20
C THR A 194 6.85 5.63 -1.99
N TYR A 195 6.34 6.47 -2.90
CA TYR A 195 5.19 6.14 -3.76
C TYR A 195 5.65 5.73 -5.16
N GLY A 196 5.47 4.46 -5.52
CA GLY A 196 5.74 3.94 -6.87
C GLY A 196 4.95 4.64 -7.98
N GLU A 197 3.78 5.19 -7.67
CA GLU A 197 2.96 6.00 -8.60
C GLU A 197 3.66 7.32 -8.94
N SER A 198 4.34 7.92 -7.95
CA SER A 198 5.14 9.14 -8.16
C SER A 198 6.35 8.84 -9.05
N VAL A 199 6.99 7.68 -8.86
CA VAL A 199 8.05 7.18 -9.75
C VAL A 199 7.52 6.98 -11.18
N GLY A 200 6.30 6.46 -11.33
CA GLY A 200 5.61 6.35 -12.62
C GLY A 200 5.36 7.72 -13.28
N CYS A 201 5.00 8.75 -12.51
CA CYS A 201 4.85 10.11 -13.02
C CYS A 201 6.18 10.67 -13.53
N VAL A 202 7.29 10.42 -12.83
CA VAL A 202 8.64 10.80 -13.31
C VAL A 202 8.95 10.11 -14.64
N ALA A 203 8.63 8.82 -14.78
CA ALA A 203 8.83 8.08 -16.03
C ALA A 203 8.05 8.67 -17.22
N ILE A 204 6.82 9.16 -17.00
CA ILE A 204 5.98 9.74 -18.06
C ILE A 204 6.36 11.20 -18.37
N THR A 205 6.69 11.98 -17.34
CA THR A 205 7.00 13.41 -17.49
C THR A 205 8.43 13.66 -17.92
N GLY A 206 9.36 12.78 -17.57
CA GLY A 206 10.80 13.01 -17.66
C GLY A 206 11.32 14.05 -16.65
N ASN A 207 10.50 14.46 -15.67
CA ASN A 207 10.86 15.47 -14.69
C ASN A 207 11.11 14.83 -13.32
N ALA A 208 12.38 14.66 -12.97
CA ALA A 208 12.83 14.19 -11.66
C ALA A 208 13.26 15.33 -10.70
N SER A 209 12.83 16.57 -10.95
CA SER A 209 13.25 17.71 -10.13
C SER A 209 12.65 17.66 -8.73
N VAL A 210 13.53 17.68 -7.72
CA VAL A 210 13.19 17.73 -6.29
C VAL A 210 12.35 18.96 -5.94
N ILE A 211 12.52 20.07 -6.66
CA ILE A 211 11.74 21.31 -6.45
C ILE A 211 10.26 21.06 -6.76
N THR A 212 9.95 20.26 -7.78
CA THR A 212 8.56 19.90 -8.13
C THR A 212 7.91 19.09 -7.02
N ILE A 213 8.66 18.16 -6.41
CA ILE A 213 8.20 17.36 -5.29
C ILE A 213 8.01 18.23 -4.04
N LEU A 214 8.95 19.14 -3.75
CA LEU A 214 8.81 20.09 -2.64
C LEU A 214 7.61 21.01 -2.80
N ALA A 215 7.38 21.55 -4.00
CA ALA A 215 6.19 22.34 -4.29
C ALA A 215 4.90 21.53 -4.07
N THR A 216 4.91 20.26 -4.46
CA THR A 216 3.78 19.34 -4.24
C THR A 216 3.54 19.08 -2.75
N ALA A 217 4.60 18.90 -1.96
CA ALA A 217 4.49 18.75 -0.51
C ALA A 217 3.89 20.00 0.16
N ILE A 218 4.34 21.21 -0.23
CA ILE A 218 3.77 22.47 0.28
C ILE A 218 2.30 22.60 -0.12
N MET A 219 1.95 22.28 -1.37
CA MET A 219 0.55 22.29 -1.82
C MET A 219 -0.30 21.31 -1.02
N ALA A 220 0.18 20.10 -0.76
CA ALA A 220 -0.53 19.11 0.05
C ALA A 220 -0.75 19.61 1.49
N ILE A 221 0.25 20.26 2.09
CA ILE A 221 0.12 20.89 3.41
C ILE A 221 -0.99 21.95 3.36
N VAL A 222 -0.95 22.90 2.42
CA VAL A 222 -1.95 23.98 2.32
C VAL A 222 -3.36 23.43 2.07
N VAL A 223 -3.50 22.46 1.17
CA VAL A 223 -4.80 21.84 0.84
C VAL A 223 -5.36 21.04 2.01
N SER A 224 -4.53 20.49 2.91
CA SER A 224 -5.03 19.78 4.09
C SER A 224 -5.75 20.69 5.10
N PHE A 225 -5.52 22.01 5.05
CA PHE A 225 -6.29 23.00 5.83
C PHE A 225 -7.57 23.45 5.12
N PHE A 226 -7.84 22.97 3.91
CA PHE A 226 -9.03 23.34 3.16
C PHE A 226 -10.20 22.42 3.49
N GLY A 227 -10.96 22.78 4.54
CA GLY A 227 -12.09 22.01 5.08
C GLY A 227 -13.04 21.40 4.03
N PRO A 228 -13.55 22.16 3.04
CA PRO A 228 -14.43 21.62 2.01
C PRO A 228 -13.84 20.44 1.23
N PHE A 229 -12.54 20.50 0.94
CA PHE A 229 -11.86 19.43 0.23
C PHE A 229 -11.64 18.21 1.13
N VAL A 230 -11.27 18.41 2.40
CA VAL A 230 -11.14 17.32 3.37
C VAL A 230 -12.48 16.61 3.59
N THR A 231 -13.58 17.36 3.73
CA THR A 231 -14.92 16.80 3.84
C THR A 231 -15.35 16.08 2.57
N PHE A 232 -15.03 16.62 1.39
CA PHE A 232 -15.26 15.91 0.13
C PHE A 232 -14.54 14.55 0.11
N LEU A 233 -13.26 14.50 0.48
CA LEU A 233 -12.51 13.23 0.55
C LEU A 233 -13.17 12.24 1.54
N ALA A 234 -13.66 12.73 2.68
CA ALA A 234 -14.37 11.91 3.67
C ALA A 234 -15.72 11.37 3.16
N THR A 235 -16.32 11.99 2.16
CA THR A 235 -17.57 11.51 1.54
C THR A 235 -17.36 10.47 0.45
N ILE A 236 -16.12 10.22 0.03
CA ILE A 236 -15.83 9.21 -0.99
C ILE A 236 -16.23 7.84 -0.42
N PRO A 237 -17.19 7.13 -1.04
CA PRO A 237 -17.67 5.87 -0.50
C PRO A 237 -16.59 4.79 -0.60
N SER A 238 -16.59 3.86 0.35
CA SER A 238 -15.60 2.77 0.40
C SER A 238 -15.53 1.97 -0.89
N CYS A 239 -16.65 1.78 -1.59
CA CYS A 239 -16.67 1.06 -2.85
C CYS A 239 -15.89 1.72 -4.00
N VAL A 240 -15.88 3.05 -4.05
CA VAL A 240 -15.03 3.80 -5.00
C VAL A 240 -13.58 3.61 -4.62
N MET A 241 -13.24 3.72 -3.32
CA MET A 241 -11.89 3.44 -2.85
C MET A 241 -11.46 1.99 -3.14
N GLY A 242 -12.35 1.01 -2.98
CA GLY A 242 -12.11 -0.39 -3.30
C GLY A 242 -11.70 -0.58 -4.77
N GLY A 243 -12.42 0.05 -5.71
CA GLY A 243 -12.07 0.01 -7.13
C GLY A 243 -10.68 0.58 -7.45
N VAL A 244 -10.28 1.66 -6.77
CA VAL A 244 -8.92 2.21 -6.85
C VAL A 244 -7.90 1.25 -6.25
N CYS A 245 -8.16 0.76 -5.03
CA CYS A 245 -7.27 -0.09 -4.25
C CYS A 245 -6.97 -1.42 -4.96
N ILE A 246 -7.92 -2.00 -5.70
CA ILE A 246 -7.66 -3.17 -6.55
C ILE A 246 -6.51 -2.90 -7.53
N THR A 247 -6.50 -1.71 -8.14
CA THR A 247 -5.44 -1.34 -9.09
C THR A 247 -4.12 -1.01 -8.38
N LEU A 248 -4.18 -0.21 -7.30
CA LEU A 248 -2.99 0.19 -6.53
C LEU A 248 -2.28 -1.03 -5.92
N TYR A 249 -2.99 -1.85 -5.16
CA TYR A 249 -2.41 -3.03 -4.52
C TYR A 249 -1.98 -4.07 -5.57
N GLY A 250 -2.70 -4.17 -6.68
CA GLY A 250 -2.29 -4.97 -7.83
C GLY A 250 -0.96 -4.51 -8.44
N PHE A 251 -0.72 -3.20 -8.54
CA PHE A 251 0.54 -2.65 -9.04
C PHE A 251 1.71 -2.94 -8.08
N ILE A 252 1.50 -2.83 -6.78
CA ILE A 252 2.50 -3.22 -5.76
C ILE A 252 2.85 -4.71 -5.91
N ALA A 253 1.83 -5.57 -6.00
CA ALA A 253 2.00 -7.00 -6.18
C ALA A 253 2.82 -7.32 -7.46
N VAL A 254 2.45 -6.72 -8.58
CA VAL A 254 3.14 -6.89 -9.88
C VAL A 254 4.56 -6.33 -9.84
N SER A 255 4.80 -5.23 -9.14
CA SER A 255 6.16 -4.67 -8.95
C SER A 255 7.07 -5.67 -8.26
N GLY A 256 6.60 -6.28 -7.16
CA GLY A 256 7.32 -7.36 -6.49
C GLY A 256 7.59 -8.56 -7.40
N LEU A 257 6.59 -8.99 -8.19
CA LEU A 257 6.76 -10.08 -9.16
C LEU A 257 7.78 -9.75 -10.27
N LYS A 258 7.84 -8.50 -10.75
CA LYS A 258 8.87 -8.06 -11.71
C LYS A 258 10.28 -8.16 -11.12
N MET A 259 10.45 -7.95 -9.81
CA MET A 259 11.74 -8.15 -9.14
C MET A 259 12.17 -9.62 -9.06
N ILE A 260 11.22 -10.55 -9.15
CA ILE A 260 11.48 -12.01 -9.20
C ILE A 260 11.86 -12.44 -10.61
N GLN A 261 11.39 -11.75 -11.66
CA GLN A 261 11.64 -12.11 -13.05
C GLN A 261 13.11 -12.45 -13.40
N PRO A 262 14.14 -11.72 -12.92
CA PRO A 262 15.54 -12.08 -13.19
C PRO A 262 16.10 -13.20 -12.28
N VAL A 263 15.33 -13.74 -11.35
CA VAL A 263 15.75 -14.83 -10.45
C VAL A 263 15.57 -16.17 -11.14
N ASP A 264 16.60 -17.02 -11.10
CA ASP A 264 16.49 -18.41 -11.55
C ASP A 264 15.62 -19.24 -10.58
N LEU A 265 14.36 -19.46 -10.96
CA LEU A 265 13.41 -20.32 -10.26
C LEU A 265 13.56 -21.81 -10.62
N GLY A 266 14.44 -22.17 -11.56
CA GLY A 266 14.85 -23.55 -11.80
C GLY A 266 15.73 -24.09 -10.67
N ASN A 267 16.43 -23.19 -9.96
CA ASN A 267 17.11 -23.55 -8.71
C ASN A 267 16.09 -23.77 -7.58
N ASN A 268 16.02 -25.01 -7.09
CA ASN A 268 15.13 -25.41 -6.00
C ASN A 268 15.23 -24.51 -4.76
N ARG A 269 16.43 -24.00 -4.41
CA ARG A 269 16.59 -23.08 -3.28
C ARG A 269 15.74 -21.83 -3.48
N ASN A 270 15.86 -21.20 -4.64
CA ASN A 270 15.12 -19.97 -4.94
C ASN A 270 13.62 -20.25 -5.03
N LEU A 271 13.25 -21.37 -5.65
CA LEU A 271 11.86 -21.82 -5.76
C LEU A 271 11.21 -21.98 -4.38
N PHE A 272 11.87 -22.66 -3.44
CA PHE A 272 11.35 -22.87 -2.09
C PHE A 272 11.26 -21.56 -1.29
N VAL A 273 12.26 -20.68 -1.39
CA VAL A 273 12.23 -19.36 -0.73
C VAL A 273 11.02 -18.55 -1.20
N VAL A 274 10.84 -18.43 -2.52
CA VAL A 274 9.73 -17.68 -3.11
C VAL A 274 8.38 -18.30 -2.73
N SER A 275 8.25 -19.62 -2.83
CA SER A 275 7.00 -20.34 -2.55
C SER A 275 6.53 -20.16 -1.11
N VAL A 276 7.44 -20.28 -0.13
CA VAL A 276 7.10 -20.13 1.29
C VAL A 276 6.66 -18.70 1.61
N ILE A 277 7.34 -17.69 1.05
CA ILE A 277 6.97 -16.29 1.26
C ILE A 277 5.56 -16.02 0.70
N LEU A 278 5.30 -16.44 -0.54
CA LEU A 278 4.01 -16.23 -1.19
C LEU A 278 2.88 -16.91 -0.42
N ILE A 279 3.02 -18.18 -0.06
CA ILE A 279 1.96 -18.93 0.64
C ILE A 279 1.76 -18.43 2.07
N ALA A 280 2.82 -18.15 2.82
CA ALA A 280 2.68 -17.62 4.18
C ALA A 280 2.03 -16.23 4.20
N GLY A 281 2.36 -15.37 3.22
CA GLY A 281 1.77 -14.04 3.10
C GLY A 281 0.32 -14.08 2.64
N ILE A 282 0.05 -14.69 1.48
CA ILE A 282 -1.30 -14.76 0.88
C ILE A 282 -2.26 -15.57 1.76
N GLY A 283 -1.76 -16.62 2.40
CA GLY A 283 -2.54 -17.47 3.30
C GLY A 283 -2.88 -16.81 4.64
N GLY A 284 -2.46 -15.56 4.88
CA GLY A 284 -2.79 -14.81 6.08
C GLY A 284 -2.18 -15.39 7.35
N MET A 285 -0.94 -15.90 7.29
CA MET A 285 -0.26 -16.54 8.42
C MET A 285 0.06 -15.53 9.53
N THR A 286 -0.95 -15.20 10.34
CA THR A 286 -0.82 -14.31 11.49
C THR A 286 -0.65 -15.13 12.76
N LEU A 287 0.44 -14.88 13.50
CA LEU A 287 0.79 -15.64 14.70
C LEU A 287 0.65 -14.75 15.94
N LYS A 288 -0.30 -15.10 16.81
CA LYS A 288 -0.47 -14.43 18.12
C LYS A 288 0.31 -15.20 19.20
N ILE A 289 1.43 -14.63 19.65
CA ILE A 289 2.30 -15.20 20.68
C ILE A 289 2.17 -14.32 21.94
N GLY A 290 1.30 -14.75 22.85
CA GLY A 290 0.98 -13.97 24.06
C GLY A 290 0.33 -12.63 23.71
N GLN A 291 1.01 -11.52 24.01
CA GLN A 291 0.56 -10.15 23.71
C GLN A 291 1.06 -9.62 22.36
N VAL A 292 1.92 -10.36 21.67
CA VAL A 292 2.49 -9.97 20.38
C VAL A 292 1.71 -10.65 19.27
N THR A 293 1.38 -9.90 18.24
CA THR A 293 0.83 -10.43 16.99
C THR A 293 1.84 -10.18 15.88
N LEU A 294 2.39 -11.26 15.32
CA LEU A 294 3.17 -11.20 14.08
C LEU A 294 2.21 -11.24 12.91
N THR A 295 2.25 -10.20 12.07
CA THR A 295 1.42 -10.10 10.86
C THR A 295 1.88 -11.11 9.80
N GLU A 296 1.00 -11.45 8.87
CA GLU A 296 1.31 -12.36 7.75
C GLU A 296 2.54 -11.93 6.93
N ILE A 297 2.72 -10.63 6.68
CA ILE A 297 3.88 -10.12 5.95
C ILE A 297 5.17 -10.34 6.75
N ALA A 298 5.12 -10.09 8.06
CA ALA A 298 6.23 -10.33 8.98
C ALA A 298 6.61 -11.82 9.02
N CYS A 299 5.61 -12.69 9.19
CA CYS A 299 5.81 -14.14 9.21
C CYS A 299 6.39 -14.66 7.89
N ALA A 300 5.87 -14.21 6.75
CA ALA A 300 6.36 -14.58 5.44
C ALA A 300 7.82 -14.15 5.22
N LEU A 301 8.18 -12.90 5.57
CA LEU A 301 9.55 -12.41 5.47
C LEU A 301 10.52 -13.22 6.35
N ILE A 302 10.17 -13.45 7.61
CA ILE A 302 11.00 -14.22 8.56
C ILE A 302 11.21 -15.65 8.04
N LEU A 303 10.13 -16.32 7.61
CA LEU A 303 10.22 -17.67 7.04
C LEU A 303 11.09 -17.68 5.77
N GLY A 304 10.91 -16.70 4.88
CA GLY A 304 11.71 -16.54 3.67
C GLY A 304 13.21 -16.41 3.96
N ILE A 305 13.58 -15.59 4.95
CA ILE A 305 14.96 -15.43 5.41
C ILE A 305 15.50 -16.75 5.96
N ILE A 306 14.75 -17.43 6.82
CA ILE A 306 15.16 -18.72 7.41
C ILE A 306 15.39 -19.76 6.32
N VAL A 307 14.44 -19.94 5.40
CA VAL A 307 14.56 -20.91 4.30
C VAL A 307 15.77 -20.57 3.42
N ASN A 308 15.97 -19.30 3.10
CA ASN A 308 17.10 -18.86 2.29
C ASN A 308 18.45 -19.15 2.97
N LEU A 309 18.54 -18.96 4.29
CA LEU A 309 19.74 -19.25 5.07
C LEU A 309 20.00 -20.74 5.22
N VAL A 310 18.97 -21.54 5.49
CA VAL A 310 19.10 -23.00 5.67
C VAL A 310 19.53 -23.66 4.37
N LEU A 311 18.87 -23.34 3.26
CA LEU A 311 19.15 -23.93 1.96
C LEU A 311 20.42 -23.36 1.31
N GLY A 312 20.84 -22.15 1.68
CA GLY A 312 22.09 -21.53 1.20
C GLY A 312 23.37 -22.08 1.84
N ARG A 313 23.27 -22.93 2.87
CA ARG A 313 24.45 -23.56 3.51
C ARG A 313 25.18 -24.56 2.61
N ASN A 314 24.50 -25.12 1.60
CA ASN A 314 25.12 -26.07 0.67
C ASN A 314 26.01 -25.38 -0.38
N ASP A 315 25.63 -24.19 -0.85
CA ASP A 315 26.41 -23.43 -1.83
C ASP A 315 27.74 -22.96 -1.23
N LYS A 316 27.72 -22.43 0.00
CA LYS A 316 28.95 -22.02 0.72
C LYS A 316 29.90 -23.19 1.00
N LYS A 317 29.37 -24.38 1.26
CA LYS A 317 30.19 -25.60 1.44
C LYS A 317 30.75 -26.12 0.12
N ALA A 318 30.06 -25.91 -1.00
CA ALA A 318 30.52 -26.29 -2.32
C ALA A 318 31.60 -25.32 -2.83
N GLU A 319 31.42 -24.01 -2.63
CA GLU A 319 32.41 -22.97 -2.94
C GLU A 319 33.70 -23.15 -2.11
N ALA A 320 33.58 -23.33 -0.79
CA ALA A 320 34.75 -23.58 0.07
C ALA A 320 35.52 -24.86 -0.32
N LYS A 321 34.81 -25.92 -0.74
CA LYS A 321 35.45 -27.16 -1.25
C LYS A 321 36.05 -27.01 -2.64
N ALA A 322 35.60 -26.03 -3.43
CA ALA A 322 36.16 -25.74 -4.75
C ALA A 322 37.44 -24.91 -4.62
N GLU A 323 37.47 -23.95 -3.68
CA GLU A 323 38.67 -23.18 -3.33
C GLU A 323 39.75 -24.07 -2.71
N GLU A 324 39.39 -24.98 -1.80
CA GLU A 324 40.33 -25.95 -1.18
C GLU A 324 40.88 -26.99 -2.19
N LYS A 325 40.26 -27.15 -3.36
CA LYS A 325 40.77 -27.97 -4.47
C LYS A 325 41.59 -27.18 -5.50
N ALA A 326 41.56 -25.86 -5.41
CA ALA A 326 42.28 -24.96 -6.31
C ALA A 326 43.62 -24.48 -5.72
N GLU A 327 43.81 -24.61 -4.40
CA GLU A 327 45.12 -24.61 -3.71
C GLU A 327 45.82 -25.98 -3.81
#